data_AF-Q2IRQ6-F1
#
_entry.id   AF-Q2IRQ6-F1
#
_cell.length_a   1.000
_cell.length_b   1.000
_cell.length_c   1.000
_cell.angle_alpha   90.00
_cell.angle_beta   90.00
_cell.angle_gamma   90.00
#
_symmetry.space_group_name_H-M   'P 1'
#
loop_
_entity.id
_entity.type
_entity.pdbx_description
1 polymer ?
#
loop_
_entity_poly.entity_id
_entity_poly.type
_entity_poly.pdbx_seq_one_letter_code
_entity_poly.pdbx_strand_id
1 'polypeptide(L)'
;MSRPIAMARLTTPTYVAVLMLLALALTFGLGAFRLGFWVDDAPGPGVLPLAVSIALLGLLVLVVRERLPADESRFALAPGLAILTTIVYAIVVPYTGFVIATLVLLTIWIRGFYRQSMLRAVIASAGLTGCGLVIFPLLLKVPMQLGPAW
;
A
#
# COMPACT_ATOMS: atom_id res chain seq x y z
N MET A 1 -8.29 -30.30 26.47
CA MET A 1 -7.32 -30.22 25.37
C MET A 1 -7.91 -29.31 24.28
N SER A 2 -7.41 -28.07 24.06
CA SER A 2 -7.97 -27.20 22.98
C SER A 2 -7.11 -25.97 22.59
N ARG A 3 -6.31 -25.40 23.50
CA ARG A 3 -5.50 -24.19 23.23
C ARG A 3 -4.51 -24.24 22.04
N PRO A 4 -3.75 -25.32 21.77
CA PRO A 4 -2.72 -25.29 20.73
C PRO A 4 -3.31 -25.22 19.29
N ILE A 5 -4.55 -25.68 19.10
CA ILE A 5 -5.22 -25.69 17.78
C ILE A 5 -5.72 -24.28 17.42
N ALA A 6 -6.16 -23.50 18.41
CA ALA A 6 -6.63 -22.13 18.20
C ALA A 6 -5.49 -21.18 17.79
N MET A 7 -4.31 -21.30 18.41
CA MET A 7 -3.13 -20.50 18.02
C MET A 7 -2.62 -20.86 16.62
N ALA A 8 -2.65 -22.15 16.24
CA ALA A 8 -2.23 -22.58 14.91
C ALA A 8 -3.16 -22.05 13.79
N ARG A 9 -4.44 -21.81 14.09
CA ARG A 9 -5.39 -21.18 13.15
C ARG A 9 -5.22 -19.67 13.02
N LEU A 10 -4.64 -18.98 13.99
CA LEU A 10 -4.41 -17.53 13.90
C LEU A 10 -3.30 -17.15 12.91
N THR A 11 -2.39 -18.09 12.62
CA THR A 11 -1.24 -17.87 11.73
C THR A 11 -1.48 -18.30 10.28
N THR A 12 -2.65 -18.85 9.97
CA THR A 12 -3.00 -19.20 8.59
C THR A 12 -3.13 -17.93 7.75
N PRO A 13 -2.54 -17.88 6.54
CA PRO A 13 -2.56 -16.70 5.67
C PRO A 13 -3.92 -16.02 5.54
N THR A 14 -5.01 -16.79 5.46
CA THR A 14 -6.36 -16.22 5.30
C THR A 14 -6.81 -15.42 6.51
N TYR A 15 -6.58 -15.90 7.73
CA TYR A 15 -6.92 -15.16 8.95
C TYR A 15 -6.09 -13.89 9.08
N VAL A 16 -4.80 -13.96 8.76
CA VAL A 16 -3.92 -12.78 8.73
C VAL A 16 -4.45 -11.77 7.71
N ALA A 17 -4.81 -12.21 6.51
CA ALA A 17 -5.38 -11.35 5.47
C ALA A 17 -6.69 -10.69 5.93
N VAL A 18 -7.61 -11.45 6.55
CA VAL A 18 -8.87 -10.93 7.11
C VAL A 18 -8.60 -9.84 8.15
N LEU A 19 -7.71 -10.11 9.12
CA LEU A 19 -7.36 -9.14 10.16
C LEU A 19 -6.70 -7.89 9.57
N MET A 20 -5.79 -8.06 8.60
CA MET A 20 -5.13 -6.93 7.94
C MET A 20 -6.11 -6.09 7.11
N LEU A 21 -6.97 -6.72 6.31
CA LEU A 21 -8.00 -6.03 5.52
C LEU A 21 -8.94 -5.25 6.42
N LEU A 22 -9.41 -5.85 7.52
CA LEU A 22 -10.27 -5.18 8.49
C LEU A 22 -9.56 -4.00 9.14
N ALA A 23 -8.33 -4.19 9.63
CA ALA A 23 -7.56 -3.13 10.27
C ALA A 23 -7.31 -1.96 9.31
N LEU A 24 -6.95 -2.26 8.06
CA LEU A 24 -6.68 -1.25 7.04
C LEU A 24 -7.97 -0.51 6.65
N ALA A 25 -9.08 -1.23 6.43
CA ALA A 25 -10.38 -0.63 6.14
C ALA A 25 -10.82 0.34 7.24
N LEU A 26 -10.71 -0.07 8.51
CA LEU A 26 -11.04 0.78 9.65
C LEU A 26 -10.12 2.00 9.73
N THR A 27 -8.81 1.81 9.54
CA THR A 27 -7.84 2.91 9.59
C THR A 27 -8.11 3.97 8.52
N PHE A 28 -8.34 3.52 7.28
CA PHE A 28 -8.65 4.41 6.16
C PHE A 28 -10.01 5.07 6.34
N GLY A 29 -11.03 4.34 6.82
CA GLY A 29 -12.36 4.88 7.06
C GLY A 29 -12.37 5.94 8.16
N LEU A 30 -11.73 5.66 9.30
CA LEU A 30 -11.60 6.63 10.40
C LEU A 30 -10.72 7.83 9.99
N GLY A 31 -9.65 7.58 9.24
CA GLY A 31 -8.80 8.63 8.68
C GLY A 31 -9.55 9.55 7.72
N ALA A 32 -10.45 9.00 6.91
CA ALA A 32 -11.29 9.76 5.98
C ALA A 32 -12.13 10.82 6.69
N PHE A 33 -12.78 10.46 7.81
CA PHE A 33 -13.58 11.41 8.60
C PHE A 33 -12.74 12.56 9.17
N ARG A 34 -11.48 12.30 9.53
CA ARG A 34 -10.57 13.35 10.03
C ARG A 34 -10.09 14.29 8.93
N LEU A 35 -10.00 13.80 7.70
CA LEU A 35 -9.55 14.57 6.54
C LEU A 35 -10.66 15.42 5.90
N GLY A 36 -11.93 15.13 6.20
CA GLY A 36 -13.08 15.84 5.65
C GLY A 36 -13.40 15.44 4.20
N PHE A 37 -14.66 15.57 3.82
CA PHE A 37 -15.16 15.07 2.53
C PHE A 37 -15.37 16.14 1.46
N TRP A 38 -15.44 17.41 1.83
CA TRP A 38 -15.68 18.52 0.90
C TRP A 38 -14.88 19.74 1.35
N VAL A 39 -14.10 20.32 0.43
CA VAL A 39 -13.27 21.50 0.66
C VAL A 39 -13.26 22.32 -0.63
N ASP A 40 -13.51 23.63 -0.54
CA ASP A 40 -13.45 24.58 -1.67
C ASP A 40 -14.20 24.11 -2.94
N ASP A 41 -15.46 23.69 -2.77
CA ASP A 41 -16.35 23.18 -3.84
C ASP A 41 -15.82 21.94 -4.60
N ALA A 42 -14.83 21.25 -4.05
CA ALA A 42 -14.27 20.02 -4.59
C ALA A 42 -14.31 18.86 -3.57
N PRO A 43 -14.20 17.60 -4.04
CA PRO A 43 -14.03 16.45 -3.17
C PRO A 43 -12.81 16.64 -2.25
N GLY A 44 -13.06 16.61 -0.94
CA GLY A 44 -12.02 16.74 0.07
C GLY A 44 -11.09 15.53 0.13
N PRO A 45 -9.93 15.66 0.81
CA PRO A 45 -8.91 14.61 0.85
C PRO A 45 -9.37 13.31 1.55
N GLY A 46 -10.47 13.35 2.31
CA GLY A 46 -11.08 12.16 2.92
C GLY A 46 -11.86 11.27 1.96
N VAL A 47 -12.26 11.75 0.78
CA VAL A 47 -13.06 10.96 -0.18
C VAL A 47 -12.31 9.73 -0.67
N LEU A 48 -11.02 9.86 -1.00
CA LEU A 48 -10.22 8.74 -1.50
C LEU A 48 -9.97 7.67 -0.43
N PRO A 49 -9.54 8.00 0.80
CA PRO A 49 -9.45 7.03 1.89
C PRO A 49 -10.77 6.33 2.19
N LEU A 50 -11.91 7.03 2.10
CA LEU A 50 -13.23 6.41 2.26
C LEU A 50 -13.52 5.40 1.15
N ALA A 51 -13.29 5.77 -0.12
CA ALA A 51 -13.48 4.86 -1.24
C ALA A 51 -12.61 3.60 -1.13
N VAL A 52 -11.34 3.76 -0.70
CA VAL A 52 -10.44 2.64 -0.42
C VAL A 52 -10.95 1.77 0.72
N SER A 53 -11.43 2.38 1.82
CA SER A 53 -12.03 1.65 2.94
C SER A 53 -13.21 0.79 2.50
N ILE A 54 -14.13 1.34 1.70
CA ILE A 54 -15.28 0.61 1.15
C ILE A 54 -14.82 -0.55 0.25
N ALA A 55 -13.85 -0.32 -0.63
CA ALA A 55 -13.30 -1.37 -1.49
C ALA A 55 -12.65 -2.50 -0.67
N LEU A 56 -11.90 -2.16 0.38
CA LEU A 56 -11.30 -3.13 1.30
C LEU A 56 -12.35 -3.94 2.07
N LEU A 57 -13.45 -3.33 2.49
CA LEU A 57 -14.58 -4.05 3.10
C LEU A 57 -15.26 -5.00 2.10
N GLY A 58 -15.39 -4.59 0.83
CA GLY A 58 -15.88 -5.46 -0.23
C GLY A 58 -14.97 -6.69 -0.42
N LEU A 59 -13.65 -6.47 -0.50
CA LEU A 59 -12.66 -7.54 -0.57
C LEU A 59 -12.70 -8.46 0.65
N LEU A 60 -12.88 -7.90 1.85
CA LEU A 60 -13.02 -8.67 3.09
C LEU A 60 -14.22 -9.63 3.03
N VAL A 61 -15.36 -9.17 2.51
CA VAL A 61 -16.56 -10.02 2.32
C VAL A 61 -16.27 -11.16 1.35
N LEU A 62 -15.54 -10.89 0.25
CA LEU A 62 -15.16 -11.94 -0.71
C LEU A 62 -14.24 -12.97 -0.06
N VAL A 63 -13.20 -12.53 0.65
CA VAL A 63 -12.25 -13.43 1.34
C VAL A 63 -12.95 -14.31 2.38
N VAL A 64 -13.89 -13.74 3.16
CA VAL A 64 -14.63 -14.50 4.18
C VAL A 64 -15.62 -15.51 3.57
N ARG A 65 -16.15 -15.22 2.37
CA ARG A 65 -17.08 -16.14 1.67
C ARG A 65 -16.37 -17.28 0.96
N GLU A 66 -15.10 -17.10 0.61
CA GLU A 66 -14.31 -18.12 -0.06
C GLU A 66 -14.07 -19.31 0.89
N ARG A 67 -14.22 -20.54 0.38
CA ARG A 67 -13.93 -21.73 1.19
C ARG A 67 -12.42 -21.86 1.32
N LEU A 68 -11.92 -21.84 2.56
CA LEU A 68 -10.49 -22.03 2.83
C LEU A 68 -10.05 -23.40 2.27
N PRO A 69 -9.02 -23.45 1.41
CA PRO A 69 -8.42 -24.71 0.99
C PRO A 69 -7.96 -25.50 2.21
N ALA A 70 -8.16 -26.82 2.20
CA ALA A 70 -7.73 -27.68 3.31
C ALA A 70 -6.21 -27.67 3.52
N ASP A 71 -5.44 -27.35 2.46
CA ASP A 71 -3.99 -27.12 2.49
C ASP A 71 -3.69 -25.66 2.14
N GLU A 72 -3.64 -24.79 3.16
CA GLU A 72 -3.05 -23.46 2.99
C GLU A 72 -1.53 -23.55 2.98
N SER A 73 -0.92 -22.94 1.96
CA SER A 73 0.53 -22.83 1.87
C SER A 73 1.09 -21.97 3.01
N ARG A 74 2.36 -22.19 3.36
CA ARG A 74 3.04 -21.38 4.39
C ARG A 74 3.06 -19.90 4.00
N PHE A 75 2.95 -19.04 5.00
CA PHE A 75 3.00 -17.58 4.83
C PHE A 75 4.27 -17.15 4.11
N ALA A 76 4.12 -16.51 2.94
CA ALA A 76 5.24 -15.95 2.20
C ALA A 76 5.70 -14.64 2.85
N LEU A 77 7.01 -14.44 2.98
CA LEU A 77 7.57 -13.20 3.55
C LEU A 77 7.53 -12.02 2.58
N ALA A 78 7.43 -12.28 1.27
CA ALA A 78 7.51 -11.25 0.24
C ALA A 78 6.45 -10.14 0.38
N PRO A 79 5.14 -10.43 0.62
CA PRO A 79 4.14 -9.39 0.87
C PRO A 79 4.45 -8.53 2.09
N GLY A 80 4.91 -9.15 3.20
CA GLY A 80 5.30 -8.42 4.40
C GLY A 80 6.47 -7.46 4.15
N LEU A 81 7.46 -7.90 3.36
CA LEU A 81 8.60 -7.06 2.96
C LEU A 81 8.17 -5.91 2.04
N ALA A 82 7.22 -6.16 1.12
CA ALA A 82 6.66 -5.11 0.27
C ALA A 82 5.95 -4.04 1.12
N ILE A 83 5.09 -4.45 2.05
CA ILE A 83 4.41 -3.54 2.99
C ILE A 83 5.43 -2.72 3.79
N LEU A 84 6.45 -3.38 4.36
CA LEU A 84 7.49 -2.71 5.14
C LEU A 84 8.22 -1.64 4.32
N THR A 85 8.64 -1.97 3.10
CA THR A 85 9.31 -1.01 2.21
C THR A 85 8.40 0.14 1.77
N THR A 86 7.10 -0.09 1.59
CA THR A 86 6.12 0.99 1.36
C THR A 86 5.95 1.91 2.58
N ILE A 87 5.94 1.36 3.80
CA ILE A 87 5.88 2.16 5.04
C ILE A 87 7.14 3.04 5.15
N VAL A 88 8.32 2.46 4.93
CA VAL A 88 9.59 3.21 4.93
C VAL A 88 9.55 4.32 3.87
N TYR A 89 9.06 4.03 2.67
CA TYR A 89 8.87 5.04 1.63
C TYR A 89 7.97 6.19 2.11
N ALA A 90 6.79 5.90 2.67
CA ALA A 90 5.87 6.92 3.16
C ALA A 90 6.49 7.83 4.24
N ILE A 91 7.33 7.26 5.10
CA ILE A 91 8.07 8.01 6.14
C ILE A 91 9.18 8.87 5.52
N VAL A 92 9.85 8.38 4.48
CA VAL A 92 11.03 9.03 3.88
C VAL A 92 10.66 10.17 2.91
N VAL A 93 9.53 10.07 2.20
CA VAL A 93 9.09 11.05 1.19
C VAL A 93 9.10 12.50 1.68
N PRO A 94 8.57 12.86 2.87
CA PRO A 94 8.59 14.24 3.35
C PRO A 94 9.99 14.81 3.55
N TYR A 95 10.99 13.94 3.75
CA TYR A 95 12.37 14.37 3.90
C TYR A 95 13.03 14.51 2.53
N THR A 96 13.10 13.43 1.75
CA THR A 96 13.93 13.36 0.53
C THR A 96 13.23 13.90 -0.72
N GLY A 97 11.92 14.12 -0.65
CA GLY A 97 11.08 14.44 -1.81
C GLY A 97 10.63 13.21 -2.58
N PHE A 98 9.60 13.40 -3.40
CA PHE A 98 8.95 12.34 -4.17
C PHE A 98 9.91 11.62 -5.12
N VAL A 99 10.79 12.36 -5.82
CA VAL A 99 11.63 11.78 -6.89
C VAL A 99 12.63 10.76 -6.33
N ILE A 100 13.40 11.16 -5.31
CA ILE A 100 14.45 10.31 -4.75
C ILE A 100 13.83 9.10 -4.06
N ALA A 101 12.81 9.31 -3.23
CA ALA A 101 12.12 8.23 -2.52
C ALA A 101 11.52 7.20 -3.49
N THR A 102 10.86 7.66 -4.56
CA THR A 102 10.18 6.77 -5.53
C THR A 102 11.18 6.00 -6.37
N LEU A 103 12.25 6.65 -6.85
CA LEU A 103 13.31 5.98 -7.60
C LEU A 103 13.95 4.86 -6.80
N VAL A 104 14.26 5.13 -5.52
CA VAL A 104 14.87 4.13 -4.63
C VAL A 104 13.91 2.98 -4.39
N LEU A 105 12.65 3.25 -4.02
CA LEU A 105 11.64 2.22 -3.78
C LEU A 105 11.44 1.32 -5.01
N LEU A 106 11.19 1.91 -6.18
CA LEU A 106 10.94 1.16 -7.41
C LEU A 106 12.16 0.35 -7.83
N THR A 107 13.37 0.89 -7.65
CA THR A 107 14.61 0.17 -7.98
C THR A 107 14.78 -1.03 -7.05
N ILE A 108 14.53 -0.87 -5.76
CA ILE A 108 14.54 -1.96 -4.78
C ILE A 108 13.50 -3.02 -5.15
N TRP A 109 12.30 -2.62 -5.56
CA TRP A 109 11.23 -3.56 -5.90
C TRP A 109 11.53 -4.34 -7.18
N ILE A 110 11.91 -3.65 -8.25
CA ILE A 110 12.21 -4.27 -9.54
C ILE A 110 13.45 -5.17 -9.44
N ARG A 111 14.46 -4.75 -8.67
CA ARG A 111 15.66 -5.56 -8.45
C ARG A 111 15.42 -6.72 -7.49
N GLY A 112 14.70 -6.49 -6.41
CA GLY A 112 14.49 -7.45 -5.32
C GLY A 112 13.42 -8.48 -5.64
N PHE A 113 12.20 -8.04 -5.96
CA PHE A 113 11.07 -8.93 -6.22
C PHE A 113 11.09 -9.52 -7.62
N TYR A 114 11.47 -8.72 -8.63
CA TYR A 114 11.45 -9.16 -10.03
C TYR A 114 12.82 -9.60 -10.58
N ARG A 115 13.88 -9.49 -9.76
CA ARG A 115 15.25 -9.97 -10.06
C ARG A 115 15.82 -9.45 -11.39
N GLN A 116 15.35 -8.30 -11.89
CA GLN A 116 15.83 -7.69 -13.13
C GLN A 116 17.26 -7.16 -13.00
N SER A 117 17.91 -6.87 -14.14
CA SER A 117 19.22 -6.24 -14.16
C SER A 117 19.16 -4.80 -13.66
N MET A 118 20.25 -4.30 -13.06
CA MET A 118 20.31 -2.97 -12.47
C MET A 118 19.92 -1.87 -13.46
N LEU A 119 20.41 -1.97 -14.70
CA LEU A 119 20.09 -1.02 -15.76
C LEU A 119 18.59 -0.99 -16.06
N ARG A 120 17.95 -2.15 -16.20
CA ARG A 120 16.50 -2.24 -16.45
C ARG A 120 15.70 -1.71 -15.27
N ALA A 121 16.14 -2.00 -14.05
CA ALA A 121 15.51 -1.48 -12.83
C ALA A 121 15.55 0.05 -12.80
N VAL A 122 16.73 0.64 -13.01
CA VAL A 122 16.89 2.11 -13.01
C VAL A 122 16.06 2.77 -14.12
N ILE A 123 16.11 2.24 -15.35
CA ILE A 123 15.34 2.80 -16.48
C ILE A 123 13.84 2.75 -16.20
N ALA A 124 13.33 1.60 -15.74
CA ALA A 124 11.91 1.44 -15.44
C ALA A 124 11.47 2.32 -14.25
N SER A 125 12.28 2.38 -13.19
CA SER A 125 12.04 3.28 -12.06
C SER A 125 12.00 4.75 -12.49
N ALA A 126 12.94 5.18 -13.34
CA ALA A 126 12.98 6.53 -13.88
C ALA A 126 11.77 6.84 -14.76
N GLY A 127 11.37 5.91 -15.62
CA GLY A 127 10.16 6.04 -16.43
C GLY A 127 8.89 6.18 -15.58
N LEU A 128 8.68 5.28 -14.63
CA LEU A 128 7.51 5.31 -13.73
C LEU A 128 7.48 6.56 -12.85
N THR A 129 8.64 6.96 -12.29
CA THR A 129 8.75 8.20 -11.50
C THR A 129 8.46 9.41 -12.37
N GLY A 130 9.00 9.44 -13.60
CA GLY A 130 8.75 10.48 -14.59
C GLY A 130 7.27 10.60 -14.96
N CYS A 131 6.57 9.48 -15.15
CA CYS A 131 5.11 9.50 -15.35
C CYS A 131 4.38 10.14 -14.17
N GLY A 132 4.79 9.84 -12.93
CA GLY A 132 4.24 10.48 -11.73
C GLY A 132 4.46 12.00 -11.73
N LEU A 133 5.65 12.44 -12.11
CA LEU A 133 5.98 13.87 -12.25
C LEU A 133 5.16 14.60 -13.31
N VAL A 134 4.55 13.89 -14.25
CA VAL A 134 3.66 14.49 -15.27
C VAL A 134 2.22 14.43 -14.80
N ILE A 135 1.74 13.26 -14.36
CA ILE A 135 0.33 13.04 -14.01
C ILE A 135 -0.08 13.88 -12.81
N PHE A 136 0.67 13.83 -11.70
CA PHE A 136 0.23 14.49 -10.47
C PHE A 136 0.18 16.01 -10.54
N PRO A 137 1.21 16.73 -11.04
CA PRO A 137 1.15 18.19 -11.06
C PRO A 137 0.36 18.74 -12.26
N LEU A 138 0.40 18.09 -13.43
CA LEU A 138 -0.27 18.63 -14.63
C LEU A 138 -1.71 18.17 -14.76
N LEU A 139 -1.98 16.88 -14.55
CA LEU A 139 -3.31 16.31 -14.74
C LEU A 139 -4.16 16.45 -13.47
N LEU A 140 -3.59 16.10 -12.31
CA LEU A 140 -4.30 16.08 -11.04
C LEU A 140 -4.12 17.36 -10.20
N LYS A 141 -3.24 18.28 -10.62
CA LYS A 141 -2.94 19.55 -9.93
C LYS A 141 -2.61 19.39 -8.44
N VAL A 142 -1.97 18.28 -8.07
CA VAL A 142 -1.59 18.01 -6.68
C VAL A 142 -0.25 18.69 -6.38
N PRO A 143 -0.17 19.55 -5.35
CA PRO A 143 1.11 20.10 -4.91
C PRO A 143 1.97 18.98 -4.35
N MET A 144 3.20 18.85 -4.86
CA MET A 144 4.12 17.80 -4.44
C MET A 144 5.48 18.37 -4.08
N GLN A 145 6.06 17.85 -3.01
CA GLN A 145 7.45 18.06 -2.69
C GLN A 145 8.32 17.18 -3.60
N LEU A 146 8.94 17.79 -4.61
CA LEU A 146 9.72 17.05 -5.61
C LEU A 146 11.10 16.65 -5.09
N GLY A 147 11.72 17.52 -4.31
CA GLY A 147 13.08 17.38 -3.81
C GLY A 147 13.19 17.50 -2.30
N PRO A 148 14.41 17.41 -1.76
CA PRO A 148 14.63 17.40 -0.32
C PRO A 148 14.23 18.71 0.36
N ALA A 149 13.78 18.62 1.62
CA ALA A 149 13.31 19.77 2.41
C ALA A 149 14.41 20.47 3.26
N TRP A 150 15.69 20.16 3.03
CA TRP A 150 16.83 20.74 3.75
C TRP A 150 17.70 21.61 2.85
#